data_AF-A0A821NCW5-F1
#
_entry.id   AF-A0A821NCW5-F1
#
_cell.length_a   1.000
_cell.length_b   1.000
_cell.length_c   1.000
_cell.angle_alpha   90.00
_cell.angle_beta   90.00
_cell.angle_gamma   90.00
#
_symmetry.space_group_name_H-M   'P 1'
#
loop_
_entity.id
_entity.type
_entity.pdbx_description
1 polymer ?
#
loop_
_entity_poly.entity_id
_entity_poly.type
_entity_poly.pdbx_seq_one_letter_code
_entity_poly.pdbx_strand_id
1 'polypeptide(L)'
;MADDMGWSDLGANWPNTRDTPFLDYLASINPPFHLEKNDEHTDDVRKVIEADLTVGIPLYQCLTPRCPDDNCNKEIIEQPVNLSTLTQTYIDNDRRFIQRSVEKQTPFFLYLPLSHMHVPHDYVRQFKDTSALPSIYGDTLRELDYHVNQTYQLLKDLGALNQALLIFTSDNEP
;
A
#
# COMPACT_ATOMS: atom_id res chain seq x y z
N MET A 1 -0.46 3.10 2.53
CA MET A 1 -0.22 4.51 2.23
C MET A 1 0.00 4.60 0.73
N ALA A 2 -0.76 5.44 0.05
CA ALA A 2 -0.56 5.75 -1.36
C ALA A 2 0.41 6.93 -1.50
N ASP A 3 1.10 7.00 -2.63
CA ASP A 3 1.90 8.14 -3.06
C ASP A 3 1.11 8.93 -4.12
N ASP A 4 1.13 10.26 -4.11
CA ASP A 4 0.46 11.12 -5.11
C ASP A 4 -1.04 10.79 -5.32
N MET A 5 -1.77 10.42 -4.26
CA MET A 5 -3.22 10.19 -4.34
C MET A 5 -3.99 11.40 -3.79
N GLY A 6 -4.81 12.02 -4.64
CA GLY A 6 -5.63 13.17 -4.30
C GLY A 6 -7.00 12.82 -3.75
N TRP A 7 -7.65 13.79 -3.09
CA TRP A 7 -8.99 13.61 -2.53
C TRP A 7 -10.04 13.22 -3.57
N SER A 8 -9.91 13.71 -4.81
CA SER A 8 -10.83 13.44 -5.93
C SER A 8 -10.64 12.07 -6.58
N ASP A 9 -9.56 11.35 -6.27
CA ASP A 9 -9.28 10.03 -6.83
C ASP A 9 -10.08 8.90 -6.15
N LEU A 10 -10.72 9.22 -5.02
CA LEU A 10 -11.69 8.36 -4.33
C LEU A 10 -13.11 8.66 -4.83
N GLY A 11 -13.79 7.66 -5.39
CA GLY A 11 -15.19 7.77 -5.77
C GLY A 11 -16.11 8.09 -4.59
N ALA A 12 -15.74 7.64 -3.39
CA ALA A 12 -16.39 7.99 -2.12
C ALA A 12 -16.41 9.50 -1.83
N ASN A 13 -15.41 10.23 -2.33
CA ASN A 13 -15.27 11.67 -2.17
C ASN A 13 -15.73 12.46 -3.40
N TRP A 14 -15.61 11.86 -4.59
CA TRP A 14 -15.97 12.47 -5.86
C TRP A 14 -16.78 11.51 -6.75
N PRO A 15 -18.12 11.66 -6.84
CA PRO A 15 -19.01 10.64 -7.43
C PRO A 15 -18.75 10.24 -8.89
N ASN A 16 -17.97 11.03 -9.64
CA ASN A 16 -17.65 10.72 -11.03
C ASN A 16 -16.41 9.83 -11.17
N THR A 17 -15.62 9.65 -10.11
CA THR A 17 -14.43 8.80 -10.11
C THR A 17 -14.83 7.35 -9.91
N ARG A 18 -14.20 6.43 -10.67
CA ARG A 18 -14.59 5.01 -10.74
C ARG A 18 -13.42 4.03 -10.69
N ASP A 19 -12.22 4.55 -10.44
CA ASP A 19 -10.97 3.81 -10.55
C ASP A 19 -10.55 3.17 -9.23
N THR A 20 -11.25 3.46 -8.14
CA THR A 20 -11.00 2.98 -6.77
C THR A 20 -12.20 2.23 -6.16
N PRO A 21 -12.86 1.31 -6.89
CA PRO A 21 -14.13 0.71 -6.45
C PRO A 21 -14.01 -0.07 -5.12
N PHE A 22 -12.85 -0.62 -4.80
CA PHE A 22 -12.67 -1.33 -3.54
C PHE A 22 -12.45 -0.38 -2.36
N LEU A 23 -11.66 0.68 -2.54
CA LEU A 23 -11.54 1.75 -1.55
C LEU A 23 -12.89 2.45 -1.30
N ASP A 24 -13.69 2.65 -2.36
CA ASP A 24 -15.05 3.16 -2.25
C ASP A 24 -15.94 2.25 -1.40
N TYR A 25 -15.81 0.93 -1.60
CA TYR A 25 -16.49 -0.05 -0.75
C TYR A 25 -16.05 0.04 0.71
N LEU A 26 -14.74 0.15 0.98
CA LEU A 26 -14.22 0.32 2.35
C LEU A 26 -14.74 1.62 3.00
N ALA A 27 -14.81 2.71 2.25
CA ALA A 27 -15.39 3.97 2.69
C ALA A 27 -16.90 3.87 2.96
N SER A 28 -17.62 3.02 2.22
CA SER A 28 -19.06 2.82 2.43
C SER A 28 -19.40 2.11 3.74
N ILE A 29 -18.49 1.24 4.23
CA ILE A 29 -18.66 0.52 5.50
C ILE A 29 -18.12 1.31 6.69
N ASN A 30 -17.11 2.16 6.47
CA ASN A 30 -16.56 3.09 7.46
C ASN A 30 -16.21 4.41 6.75
N PRO A 31 -17.04 5.47 6.91
CA PRO A 31 -16.84 6.73 6.22
C PRO A 31 -15.45 7.34 6.50
N PRO A 32 -14.81 7.95 5.49
CA PRO A 32 -13.53 8.63 5.69
C PRO A 32 -13.71 9.81 6.65
N PHE A 33 -12.67 10.09 7.43
CA PHE A 33 -12.57 11.30 8.23
C PHE A 33 -11.48 12.19 7.64
N HIS A 34 -11.75 13.49 7.55
CA HIS A 34 -10.79 14.45 7.03
C HIS A 34 -9.91 14.95 8.17
N LEU A 35 -8.60 14.72 8.07
CA LEU A 35 -7.60 15.36 8.93
C LEU A 35 -7.04 16.54 8.14
N GLU A 36 -7.29 17.77 8.62
CA GLU A 36 -6.60 18.94 8.09
C GLU A 36 -5.11 18.84 8.41
N LYS A 37 -4.26 19.13 7.41
CA LYS A 37 -2.81 19.25 7.60
C LYS A 37 -2.56 20.42 8.56
N ASN A 38 -2.09 20.12 9.77
CA ASN A 38 -1.28 21.08 10.52
C ASN A 38 0.16 20.89 10.05
N ASP A 39 0.80 21.96 9.58
CA ASP A 39 2.12 21.98 8.94
C ASP A 39 3.32 21.59 9.85
N GLU A 40 3.09 20.85 10.94
CA GLU A 40 4.15 20.40 11.85
C GLU A 40 3.99 18.92 12.20
N HIS A 41 4.89 18.08 11.68
CA HIS A 41 5.32 16.72 12.11
C HIS A 41 5.30 15.65 11.01
N THR A 42 6.26 15.74 10.08
CA THR A 42 6.72 14.58 9.28
C THR A 42 7.59 13.60 10.11
N ASP A 43 8.04 13.97 11.31
CA ASP A 43 8.95 13.16 12.12
C ASP A 43 8.28 12.02 12.91
N ASP A 44 6.97 12.08 13.16
CA ASP A 44 6.30 11.07 14.00
C ASP A 44 5.83 9.84 13.24
N VAL A 45 5.46 9.98 11.96
CA VAL A 45 5.14 8.84 11.09
C VAL A 45 6.39 8.00 10.84
N ARG A 46 7.56 8.63 10.69
CA ARG A 46 8.85 7.97 10.55
C ARG A 46 9.16 7.04 11.75
N LYS A 47 8.94 7.50 12.97
CA LYS A 47 9.20 6.70 14.19
C LYS A 47 8.29 5.48 14.32
N VAL A 48 7.04 5.57 13.83
CA VAL A 48 6.10 4.43 13.81
C VAL A 48 6.49 3.41 12.74
N ILE A 49 6.93 3.88 11.56
CA ILE A 49 7.37 3.03 10.43
C ILE A 49 8.69 2.30 10.74
N GLU A 50 9.60 2.91 11.50
CA GLU A 50 10.90 2.33 11.86
C GLU A 50 10.78 1.21 12.91
N ALA A 51 9.65 1.10 13.62
CA ALA A 51 9.53 0.26 14.81
C ALA A 51 9.14 -1.22 14.57
N ASP A 52 8.54 -1.59 13.43
CA ASP A 52 8.31 -3.02 13.12
C ASP A 52 7.97 -3.23 11.65
N LEU A 53 8.77 -4.06 10.97
CA LEU A 53 8.59 -4.63 9.63
C LEU A 53 7.87 -3.75 8.57
N THR A 54 8.63 -2.85 7.99
CA THR A 54 8.37 -2.34 6.63
C THR A 54 8.52 -3.50 5.64
N VAL A 55 7.43 -3.89 4.97
CA VAL A 55 7.53 -4.60 3.69
C VAL A 55 7.82 -3.54 2.64
N GLY A 56 9.05 -3.01 2.69
CA GLY A 56 9.49 -1.96 1.78
C GLY A 56 9.58 -2.47 0.34
N ILE A 57 9.63 -1.51 -0.59
CA ILE A 57 10.03 -1.69 -1.99
C ILE A 57 11.14 -2.74 -2.07
N PRO A 58 11.04 -3.75 -2.96
CA PRO A 58 12.02 -4.83 -3.11
C PRO A 58 13.39 -4.35 -3.66
N LEU A 59 13.81 -3.14 -3.33
CA LEU A 59 15.16 -2.65 -3.60
C LEU A 59 16.16 -3.24 -2.61
N TYR A 60 15.75 -3.53 -1.36
CA TYR A 60 16.66 -3.98 -0.31
C TYR A 60 16.07 -5.15 0.50
N GLN A 61 16.88 -6.18 0.76
CA GLN A 61 16.58 -7.22 1.75
C GLN A 61 17.42 -7.00 3.01
N CYS A 62 16.77 -6.88 4.16
CA CYS A 62 17.47 -6.98 5.44
C CYS A 62 17.82 -8.45 5.69
N LEU A 63 19.12 -8.78 5.75
CA LEU A 63 19.59 -10.12 6.07
C LEU A 63 19.45 -10.46 7.57
N THR A 64 19.18 -9.45 8.41
CA THR A 64 19.03 -9.58 9.86
C THR A 64 17.58 -9.30 10.29
N PRO A 65 16.88 -10.25 10.96
CA PRO A 65 15.46 -10.13 11.34
C PRO A 65 15.12 -9.02 12.34
N ARG A 66 16.13 -8.46 13.02
CA ARG A 66 16.02 -7.29 13.89
C ARG A 66 17.22 -6.40 13.59
N CYS A 67 16.97 -5.13 13.33
CA CYS A 67 18.01 -4.12 13.23
C CYS A 67 17.87 -3.17 14.42
N PRO A 68 18.68 -3.37 15.48
CA PRO A 68 18.66 -2.47 16.63
C PRO A 68 19.19 -1.08 16.30
N ASP A 69 20.01 -0.97 15.25
CA ASP A 69 20.64 0.26 14.77
C ASP A 69 20.55 0.31 13.23
N ASP A 70 20.66 1.49 12.62
CA ASP A 70 20.58 1.80 11.16
C ASP A 70 21.51 0.95 10.25
N ASN A 71 22.31 0.06 10.83
CA ASN A 71 23.31 -0.76 10.18
C ASN A 71 22.80 -2.19 9.87
N CYS A 72 21.60 -2.31 9.30
CA CYS A 72 21.19 -3.58 8.68
C CYS A 72 22.13 -3.89 7.51
N ASN A 73 22.70 -5.10 7.46
CA ASN A 73 23.29 -5.60 6.21
C ASN A 73 22.16 -5.73 5.18
N LYS A 74 22.10 -4.78 4.24
CA LYS A 74 21.11 -4.72 3.16
C LYS A 74 21.73 -5.27 1.88
N GLU A 75 21.09 -6.28 1.29
CA GLU A 75 21.41 -6.72 -0.07
C GLU A 75 20.49 -6.03 -1.06
N ILE A 76 21.03 -5.54 -2.18
CA ILE A 76 20.21 -4.99 -3.27
C ILE A 76 19.60 -6.16 -4.02
N ILE A 77 18.27 -6.31 -3.95
CA ILE A 77 17.56 -7.40 -4.64
C ILE A 77 17.33 -7.02 -6.11
N GLU A 78 17.04 -5.75 -6.40
CA GLU A 78 16.70 -5.29 -7.74
C GLU A 78 17.01 -3.80 -7.94
N GLN A 79 17.76 -3.46 -9.01
CA GLN A 79 17.98 -2.07 -9.44
C GLN A 79 18.38 -2.01 -10.93
N PRO A 80 17.72 -1.17 -11.78
CA PRO A 80 16.51 -0.41 -11.48
C PRO A 80 15.31 -1.33 -11.22
N VAL A 81 14.32 -0.84 -10.46
CA VAL A 81 13.10 -1.60 -10.18
C VAL A 81 12.30 -1.85 -11.47
N ASN A 82 11.82 -3.08 -11.66
CA ASN A 82 10.85 -3.42 -12.69
C ASN A 82 9.43 -3.14 -12.19
N LEU A 83 8.96 -1.93 -12.51
CA LEU A 83 7.64 -1.45 -12.13
C LEU A 83 6.50 -2.35 -12.67
N SER A 84 6.67 -2.96 -13.85
CA SER A 84 5.68 -3.89 -14.44
C SER A 84 5.42 -5.18 -13.63
N THR A 85 6.26 -5.48 -12.64
CA THR A 85 6.11 -6.63 -11.73
C THR A 85 5.97 -6.23 -10.26
N LEU A 86 6.11 -4.93 -9.95
CA LEU A 86 6.28 -4.44 -8.58
C LEU A 86 5.08 -4.77 -7.68
N THR A 87 3.86 -4.57 -8.17
CA THR A 87 2.63 -4.90 -7.41
C THR A 87 2.51 -6.36 -7.05
N GLN A 88 2.87 -7.25 -7.98
CA GLN A 88 2.84 -8.68 -7.69
C GLN A 88 3.86 -9.03 -6.62
N THR A 89 5.05 -8.43 -6.67
CA THR A 89 6.08 -8.60 -5.65
C THR A 89 5.60 -8.11 -4.27
N TYR A 90 4.89 -6.98 -4.21
CA TYR A 90 4.29 -6.51 -2.96
C TYR A 90 3.25 -7.50 -2.42
N ILE A 91 2.27 -7.87 -3.24
CA ILE A 91 1.20 -8.82 -2.85
C ILE A 91 1.80 -10.12 -2.33
N ASP A 92 2.84 -10.64 -2.98
CA ASP A 92 3.47 -11.89 -2.56
C ASP A 92 4.25 -11.76 -1.25
N ASN A 93 4.89 -10.60 -1.01
CA ASN A 93 5.54 -10.32 0.27
C ASN A 93 4.51 -10.18 1.40
N ASP A 94 3.46 -9.38 1.19
CA ASP A 94 2.38 -9.17 2.15
C ASP A 94 1.71 -10.48 2.51
N ARG A 95 1.44 -11.30 1.49
CA ARG A 95 0.85 -12.63 1.67
C ARG A 95 1.70 -13.50 2.56
N ARG A 96 3.01 -13.59 2.29
CA ARG A 96 3.95 -14.37 3.12
C ARG A 96 3.99 -13.85 4.55
N PHE A 97 4.01 -12.54 4.76
CA PHE A 97 4.05 -11.94 6.08
C PHE A 97 2.78 -12.23 6.88
N ILE A 98 1.61 -11.92 6.32
CA ILE A 98 0.31 -12.10 6.97
C ILE A 98 0.09 -13.58 7.29
N GLN A 99 0.30 -14.49 6.33
CA GLN A 99 0.12 -15.92 6.55
C GLN A 99 0.97 -16.42 7.72
N ARG A 100 2.27 -16.08 7.75
CA ARG A 100 3.17 -16.47 8.84
C ARG A 100 2.75 -15.89 10.18
N SER A 101 2.29 -14.64 10.22
CA SER A 101 1.86 -13.98 11.45
C SER A 101 0.57 -14.61 12.00
N VAL A 102 -0.38 -14.93 11.12
CA VAL A 102 -1.63 -15.64 11.49
C VAL A 102 -1.33 -17.06 11.96
N GLU A 103 -0.51 -17.82 11.24
CA GLU A 103 -0.10 -19.18 11.61
C GLU A 103 0.56 -19.23 12.99
N LYS A 104 1.37 -18.23 13.33
CA LYS A 104 2.03 -18.11 14.64
C LYS A 104 1.14 -17.50 15.72
N GLN A 105 -0.06 -17.03 15.36
CA GLN A 105 -0.98 -16.32 16.25
C GLN A 105 -0.33 -15.10 16.93
N THR A 106 0.55 -14.41 16.22
CA THR A 106 1.24 -13.22 16.71
C THR A 106 0.57 -11.95 16.19
N PRO A 107 0.24 -10.97 17.05
CA PRO A 107 -0.14 -9.64 16.59
C PRO A 107 0.93 -9.08 15.66
N PHE A 108 0.50 -8.38 14.61
CA PHE A 108 1.42 -7.83 13.62
C PHE A 108 1.00 -6.42 13.22
N PHE A 109 1.99 -5.64 12.81
CA PHE A 109 1.82 -4.39 12.12
C PHE A 109 2.36 -4.56 10.70
N LEU A 110 1.56 -4.21 9.70
CA LEU A 110 1.95 -4.26 8.30
C LEU A 110 1.82 -2.86 7.72
N TYR A 111 2.96 -2.26 7.39
CA TYR A 111 3.00 -0.99 6.68
C TYR A 111 3.26 -1.22 5.19
N LEU A 112 2.34 -0.73 4.35
CA LEU A 112 2.36 -0.86 2.88
C LEU A 112 2.57 0.52 2.23
N PRO A 113 3.81 0.93 1.97
CA PRO A 113 4.12 2.14 1.18
C PRO A 113 4.06 1.80 -0.31
N LEU A 114 2.89 1.99 -0.92
CA LEU A 114 2.71 1.68 -2.34
C LEU A 114 3.31 2.79 -3.18
N SER A 115 4.17 2.42 -4.13
CA SER A 115 4.85 3.40 -5.01
C SER A 115 3.93 3.96 -6.10
N HIS A 116 2.74 3.41 -6.26
CA HIS A 116 1.67 4.02 -7.06
C HIS A 116 1.21 5.27 -6.31
N MET A 117 1.12 6.44 -6.93
CA MET A 117 1.07 6.74 -8.35
C MET A 117 2.37 7.32 -8.91
N HIS A 118 3.42 7.42 -8.08
CA HIS A 118 4.56 8.28 -8.29
C HIS A 118 5.34 7.97 -9.58
N VAL A 119 5.84 9.04 -10.21
CA VAL A 119 6.66 8.94 -11.43
C VAL A 119 8.01 8.24 -11.18
N PRO A 120 8.58 7.53 -12.19
CA PRO A 120 8.04 7.27 -13.52
C PRO A 120 6.89 6.25 -13.47
N HIS A 121 5.86 6.48 -14.28
CA HIS A 121 4.73 5.56 -14.34
C HIS A 121 5.02 4.35 -15.23
N ASP A 122 4.63 3.17 -14.75
CA ASP A 122 4.50 1.93 -15.52
C ASP A 122 3.37 1.12 -14.87
N TYR A 123 2.80 0.16 -15.59
CA TYR A 123 1.71 -0.68 -15.07
C TYR A 123 1.99 -2.15 -15.30
N VAL A 124 1.41 -2.99 -14.46
CA VAL A 124 1.27 -4.41 -14.81
C VAL A 124 0.33 -4.47 -16.03
N ARG A 125 0.72 -5.22 -17.07
CA ARG A 125 -0.01 -5.30 -18.36
C ARG A 125 -1.52 -5.52 -18.24
N GLN A 126 -1.98 -6.14 -17.16
CA GLN A 126 -3.41 -6.40 -16.92
C GLN A 126 -4.23 -5.13 -16.62
N PHE A 127 -3.61 -4.03 -16.21
CA PHE A 127 -4.28 -2.76 -15.89
C PHE A 127 -4.24 -1.75 -17.03
N LYS A 128 -3.50 -2.03 -18.10
CA LYS A 128 -3.42 -1.15 -19.26
C LYS A 128 -4.80 -0.87 -19.85
N ASP A 129 -5.11 0.41 -20.06
CA ASP A 129 -6.35 0.90 -20.65
C ASP A 129 -7.61 0.39 -19.91
N THR A 130 -7.50 0.14 -18.59
CA THR A 130 -8.63 -0.32 -17.77
C THR A 130 -9.31 0.82 -17.03
N SER A 131 -8.68 1.99 -16.97
CA SER A 131 -9.20 3.15 -16.25
C SER A 131 -10.29 3.92 -16.99
N ALA A 132 -11.24 4.42 -16.20
CA ALA A 132 -12.23 5.39 -16.68
C ALA A 132 -11.58 6.76 -16.94
N LEU A 133 -10.50 7.08 -16.24
CA LEU A 133 -9.58 8.17 -16.57
C LEU A 133 -8.52 7.64 -17.54
N PRO A 134 -8.62 7.89 -18.86
CA PRO A 134 -7.76 7.26 -19.88
C PRO A 134 -6.32 7.80 -19.83
N SER A 135 -5.57 7.37 -18.82
CA SER A 135 -4.22 7.82 -18.51
C SER A 135 -3.48 6.72 -17.77
N ILE A 136 -2.15 6.76 -17.86
CA ILE A 136 -1.28 5.84 -17.12
C ILE A 136 -1.46 5.97 -15.60
N TYR A 137 -1.79 7.18 -15.11
CA TYR A 137 -2.16 7.43 -13.72
C TYR A 137 -3.43 6.68 -13.34
N GLY A 138 -4.47 6.76 -14.16
CA GLY A 138 -5.71 6.03 -13.92
C GLY A 138 -5.49 4.51 -13.86
N ASP A 139 -4.64 3.97 -14.74
CA ASP A 139 -4.30 2.54 -14.73
C ASP A 139 -3.53 2.14 -13.47
N THR A 140 -2.57 2.95 -13.01
CA THR A 140 -1.85 2.69 -11.74
C THR A 140 -2.75 2.86 -10.51
N LEU A 141 -3.80 3.67 -10.60
CA LEU A 141 -4.78 3.87 -9.52
C LEU A 141 -5.57 2.59 -9.28
N ARG A 142 -5.97 1.95 -10.38
CA ARG A 142 -6.68 0.66 -10.35
C ARG A 142 -5.77 -0.47 -9.87
N GLU A 143 -4.48 -0.39 -10.20
CA GLU A 143 -3.49 -1.33 -9.70
C GLU A 143 -3.32 -1.23 -8.18
N LEU A 144 -3.30 -0.01 -7.64
CA LEU A 144 -3.31 0.25 -6.20
C LEU A 144 -4.59 -0.28 -5.53
N ASP A 145 -5.77 0.04 -6.07
CA ASP A 145 -7.06 -0.44 -5.56
C ASP A 145 -7.12 -1.97 -5.53
N TYR A 146 -6.61 -2.61 -6.59
CA TYR A 146 -6.49 -4.06 -6.67
C TYR A 146 -5.60 -4.65 -5.57
N HIS A 147 -4.43 -4.06 -5.32
CA HIS A 147 -3.54 -4.54 -4.25
C HIS A 147 -4.22 -4.43 -2.87
N VAL A 148 -4.86 -3.31 -2.57
CA VAL A 148 -5.62 -3.14 -1.32
C VAL A 148 -6.69 -4.23 -1.19
N ASN A 149 -7.41 -4.55 -2.27
CA ASN A 149 -8.37 -5.65 -2.29
C ASN A 149 -7.71 -7.00 -2.03
N GLN A 150 -6.56 -7.31 -2.64
CA GLN A 150 -5.84 -8.58 -2.40
C GLN A 150 -5.45 -8.75 -0.92
N THR A 151 -4.97 -7.70 -0.27
CA THR A 151 -4.63 -7.71 1.15
C THR A 151 -5.87 -7.93 2.02
N TYR A 152 -6.97 -7.25 1.70
CA TYR A 152 -8.24 -7.43 2.41
C TYR A 152 -8.81 -8.85 2.25
N GLN A 153 -8.86 -9.39 1.03
CA GLN A 153 -9.36 -10.75 0.80
C GLN A 153 -8.50 -11.77 1.54
N LEU A 154 -7.18 -11.60 1.57
CA LEU A 154 -6.31 -12.49 2.33
C LEU A 154 -6.64 -12.47 3.83
N LEU A 155 -6.79 -11.30 4.44
CA LEU A 155 -7.19 -11.19 5.86
C LEU A 155 -8.55 -11.84 6.11
N LYS A 156 -9.49 -11.69 5.17
CA LYS A 156 -10.81 -12.31 5.24
C LYS A 156 -10.73 -13.84 5.16
N ASP A 157 -9.99 -14.38 4.19
CA ASP A 157 -9.82 -15.81 3.95
C ASP A 157 -9.11 -16.51 5.11
N LEU A 158 -8.17 -15.81 5.76
CA LEU A 158 -7.48 -16.28 6.96
C LEU A 158 -8.30 -16.10 8.25
N GLY A 159 -9.50 -15.50 8.18
CA GLY A 159 -10.34 -15.22 9.35
C GLY A 159 -9.80 -14.14 10.29
N ALA A 160 -8.78 -13.40 9.87
CA ALA A 160 -8.10 -12.37 10.66
C ALA A 160 -8.76 -10.98 10.57
N LEU A 161 -9.65 -10.77 9.59
CA LEU A 161 -10.24 -9.45 9.31
C LEU A 161 -10.96 -8.83 10.52
N ASN A 162 -11.66 -9.63 11.33
CA ASN A 162 -12.41 -9.13 12.49
C ASN A 162 -11.52 -8.60 13.62
N GLN A 163 -10.21 -8.84 13.55
CA GLN A 163 -9.22 -8.42 14.54
C GLN A 163 -8.20 -7.43 13.93
N ALA A 164 -8.41 -7.02 12.68
CA ALA A 164 -7.51 -6.13 11.96
C ALA A 164 -8.09 -4.71 11.92
N LEU A 165 -7.24 -3.72 12.20
CA LEU A 165 -7.51 -2.32 11.89
C LEU A 165 -6.82 -1.97 10.58
N LEU A 166 -7.61 -1.59 9.56
CA LEU A 166 -7.11 -1.16 8.27
C LEU A 166 -7.16 0.37 8.20
N ILE A 167 -6.02 0.99 7.92
CA ILE A 167 -5.90 2.43 7.73
C ILE A 167 -5.40 2.67 6.31
N PHE A 168 -6.12 3.49 5.56
CA PHE A 168 -5.72 3.97 4.25
C PHE A 168 -5.49 5.47 4.31
N THR A 169 -4.42 5.94 3.69
CA THR A 169 -4.01 7.36 3.62
C THR A 169 -3.11 7.57 2.41
N SER A 170 -2.99 8.82 1.98
CA SER A 170 -1.92 9.30 1.09
C SER A 170 -0.82 10.00 1.90
N ASP A 171 0.40 10.08 1.40
CA ASP A 171 1.46 10.96 1.92
C ASP A 171 1.33 12.42 1.42
N ASN A 172 0.91 12.60 0.17
CA ASN A 172 0.58 13.86 -0.47
C ASN A 172 -0.43 13.69 -1.61
N GLU A 173 -0.90 14.83 -2.12
CA GLU A 173 -1.63 14.92 -3.39
C GLU A 173 -0.61 15.09 -4.53
N PRO A 174 -0.95 14.74 -5.80
CA PRO A 174 -0.09 15.01 -6.96
C PRO A 174 0.35 16.47 -7.13
#